data_AF-A0A519WUQ9-F1
#
_entry.id   AF-A0A519WUQ9-F1
#
_cell.length_a   1.000
_cell.length_b   1.000
_cell.length_c   1.000
_cell.angle_alpha   90.00
_cell.angle_beta   90.00
_cell.angle_gamma   90.00
#
_symmetry.space_group_name_H-M   'P 1'
#
loop_
_entity.id
_entity.type
_entity.pdbx_description
1 polymer ?
#
loop_
_entity_poly.entity_id
_entity_poly.type
_entity_poly.pdbx_seq_one_letter_code
_entity_poly.pdbx_strand_id
1 'polypeptide(L)'
;MDSRRDFIKKAALLTGGAAFIQTLPPVIQKALAIDPSLGSTFYEAEHVVFLMQENRSFDHVFGTLQGVRGFNDPRAIDLPNKNKVFLQTNAEGETYAPFHLDIKETKVAWMGSTPHNWTDQTDARNEGKYDKWLDVKKPYKTTYAHIPLTIGYCKREDFPFYHSLADAFTVCDQNFCSVIAGTHPNRYYWMTGTNREKNTPEALAHVWNISNYDKPTLNWKTFPERLEEQGLSWKIYQNELTMGFGLNGDAGSWLG
;
A
#
# COMPACT_ATOMS: atom_id res chain seq x y z
N MET A 1 -18.28 18.68 28.39
CA MET A 1 -18.58 18.55 26.94
C MET A 1 -18.27 17.12 26.58
N ASP A 2 -19.22 16.39 26.00
CA ASP A 2 -18.95 15.04 25.51
C ASP A 2 -18.01 15.11 24.30
N SER A 3 -16.93 14.35 24.29
CA SER A 3 -16.03 14.26 23.13
C SER A 3 -16.69 13.50 21.97
N ARG A 4 -16.18 13.64 20.74
CA ARG A 4 -16.63 12.80 19.59
C ARG A 4 -16.55 11.31 19.92
N ARG A 5 -15.58 10.91 20.74
CA ARG A 5 -15.42 9.53 21.21
C ARG A 5 -16.46 9.14 22.25
N ASP A 6 -16.85 10.03 23.16
CA ASP A 6 -17.96 9.79 24.09
C ASP A 6 -19.28 9.69 23.35
N PHE A 7 -19.48 10.50 22.32
CA PHE A 7 -20.62 10.37 21.42
C PHE A 7 -20.61 9.01 20.71
N ILE A 8 -19.49 8.56 20.16
CA ILE A 8 -19.38 7.24 19.51
C ILE A 8 -19.59 6.09 20.51
N LYS A 9 -19.02 6.18 21.73
CA LYS A 9 -19.22 5.19 22.81
C LYS A 9 -20.70 5.12 23.22
N LYS A 10 -21.35 6.27 23.45
CA LYS A 10 -22.77 6.36 23.81
C LYS A 10 -23.68 5.90 22.66
N ALA A 11 -23.36 6.29 21.43
CA ALA A 11 -24.08 5.83 20.24
C ALA A 11 -23.94 4.32 20.06
N ALA A 12 -22.74 3.75 20.22
CA ALA A 12 -22.49 2.32 20.16
C ALA A 12 -23.21 1.55 21.29
N LEU A 13 -23.35 2.13 22.49
CA LEU A 13 -24.16 1.54 23.57
C LEU A 13 -25.67 1.57 23.23
N LEU A 14 -26.15 2.64 22.61
CA LEU A 14 -27.57 2.82 22.26
C LEU A 14 -28.01 2.06 21.00
N THR A 15 -27.11 1.81 20.06
CA THR A 15 -27.41 1.10 18.80
C THR A 15 -27.01 -0.38 18.82
N GLY A 16 -26.49 -0.90 19.95
CA GLY A 16 -25.96 -2.26 20.05
C GLY A 16 -24.54 -2.44 19.49
N GLY A 17 -23.89 -1.36 19.04
CA GLY A 17 -22.50 -1.31 18.59
C GLY A 17 -21.42 -1.64 19.63
N ALA A 18 -21.75 -1.87 20.90
CA ALA A 18 -20.81 -2.47 21.87
C ALA A 18 -20.28 -3.84 21.39
N ALA A 19 -21.07 -4.55 20.56
CA ALA A 19 -20.62 -5.76 19.88
C ALA A 19 -19.49 -5.50 18.87
N PHE A 20 -19.44 -4.34 18.22
CA PHE A 20 -18.42 -4.00 17.21
C PHE A 20 -17.01 -3.98 17.81
N ILE A 21 -16.83 -3.37 18.99
CA ILE A 21 -15.53 -3.33 19.67
C ILE A 21 -15.06 -4.74 20.03
N GLN A 22 -15.97 -5.64 20.43
CA GLN A 22 -15.65 -7.02 20.76
C GLN A 22 -15.25 -7.86 19.53
N THR A 23 -15.64 -7.45 18.32
CA THR A 23 -15.20 -8.10 17.06
C THR A 23 -13.82 -7.66 16.60
N LEU A 24 -13.26 -6.58 17.15
CA LEU A 24 -11.91 -6.12 16.79
C LEU A 24 -10.84 -7.03 17.40
N PRO A 25 -9.72 -7.26 16.71
CA PRO A 25 -8.55 -7.94 17.28
C PRO A 25 -8.11 -7.33 18.64
N PRO A 26 -7.69 -8.14 19.63
CA PRO A 26 -7.33 -7.64 20.96
C PRO A 26 -6.27 -6.53 20.98
N VAL A 27 -5.33 -6.55 20.03
CA VAL A 27 -4.30 -5.50 19.91
C VAL A 27 -4.89 -4.14 19.51
N ILE A 28 -5.92 -4.13 18.66
CA ILE A 28 -6.63 -2.92 18.25
C ILE A 28 -7.49 -2.40 19.41
N GLN A 29 -8.15 -3.30 20.15
CA GLN A 29 -8.88 -2.91 21.36
C GLN A 29 -7.96 -2.25 22.39
N LYS A 30 -6.77 -2.82 22.63
CA LYS A 30 -5.75 -2.22 23.51
C LYS A 30 -5.32 -0.84 23.03
N ALA A 31 -5.10 -0.66 21.73
CA ALA A 31 -4.72 0.64 21.17
C ALA A 31 -5.84 1.68 21.32
N LEU A 32 -7.11 1.32 21.08
CA LEU A 32 -8.27 2.20 21.28
C LEU A 32 -8.52 2.58 22.75
N ALA A 33 -8.05 1.76 23.69
CA ALA A 33 -8.15 2.02 25.12
C ALA A 33 -7.17 3.07 25.62
N ILE A 34 -6.16 3.44 24.82
CA ILE A 34 -5.22 4.51 25.17
C ILE A 34 -5.97 5.85 25.11
N ASP A 35 -5.98 6.56 26.23
CA ASP A 35 -6.53 7.91 26.33
C ASP A 35 -5.38 8.92 26.22
N PRO A 36 -5.34 9.75 25.15
CA PRO A 36 -4.36 10.81 25.05
C PRO A 36 -4.63 11.89 26.11
N SER A 37 -3.58 12.58 26.55
CA SER A 37 -3.70 13.72 27.45
C SER A 37 -4.66 14.77 26.87
N LEU A 38 -5.53 15.34 27.70
CA LEU A 38 -6.49 16.33 27.24
C LEU A 38 -5.77 17.53 26.61
N GLY A 39 -6.12 17.83 25.37
CA GLY A 39 -5.52 18.93 24.61
C GLY A 39 -4.25 18.56 23.85
N SER A 40 -3.76 17.31 23.95
CA SER A 40 -2.57 16.90 23.21
C SER A 40 -2.82 16.80 21.71
N THR A 41 -1.77 17.02 20.92
CA THR A 41 -1.80 16.89 19.46
C THR A 41 -0.79 15.83 18.98
N PHE A 42 -0.80 15.52 17.69
CA PHE A 42 0.19 14.61 17.11
C PHE A 42 1.63 15.13 17.20
N TYR A 43 1.84 16.43 17.44
CA TYR A 43 3.16 17.01 17.66
C TYR A 43 3.82 16.59 18.98
N GLU A 44 3.04 16.05 19.92
CA GLU A 44 3.54 15.53 21.20
C GLU A 44 3.85 14.02 21.14
N ALA A 45 3.77 13.40 19.95
CA ALA A 45 4.11 12.00 19.80
C ALA A 45 5.61 11.76 20.05
N GLU A 46 5.94 11.05 21.13
CA GLU A 46 7.33 10.69 21.48
C GLU A 46 7.90 9.59 20.59
N HIS A 47 7.02 8.75 20.01
CA HIS A 47 7.39 7.64 19.16
C HIS A 47 6.53 7.61 17.89
N VAL A 48 7.20 7.61 16.74
CA VAL A 48 6.55 7.45 15.44
C VAL A 48 7.07 6.17 14.80
N VAL A 49 6.17 5.21 14.61
CA VAL A 49 6.49 3.94 13.96
C VAL A 49 5.92 3.96 12.56
N PHE A 50 6.79 3.79 11.57
CA PHE A 50 6.36 3.69 10.18
C PHE A 50 6.46 2.25 9.70
N LEU A 51 5.32 1.67 9.30
CA LEU A 51 5.26 0.33 8.71
C LEU A 51 5.11 0.44 7.19
N MET A 52 6.13 0.00 6.46
CA MET A 52 6.08 -0.10 5.00
C MET A 52 5.63 -1.50 4.57
N GLN A 53 4.55 -1.55 3.80
CA GLN A 53 4.08 -2.76 3.13
C GLN A 53 4.50 -2.73 1.65
N GLU A 54 4.34 -3.87 0.96
CA GLU A 54 4.86 -4.07 -0.39
C GLU A 54 3.73 -4.40 -1.39
N ASN A 55 3.78 -3.78 -2.57
CA ASN A 55 3.10 -4.18 -3.81
C ASN A 55 1.58 -4.44 -3.72
N ARG A 56 0.84 -3.59 -3.01
CA ARG A 56 -0.64 -3.61 -2.99
C ARG A 56 -1.19 -2.19 -3.21
N SER A 57 -2.14 -2.07 -4.14
CA SER A 57 -2.87 -0.81 -4.35
C SER A 57 -3.93 -0.60 -3.27
N PHE A 58 -4.37 0.64 -3.11
CA PHE A 58 -5.47 0.97 -2.20
C PHE A 58 -6.74 0.18 -2.56
N ASP A 59 -7.14 0.18 -3.83
CA ASP A 59 -8.35 -0.52 -4.30
C ASP A 59 -8.29 -2.04 -4.06
N HIS A 60 -7.09 -2.64 -4.12
CA HIS A 60 -6.92 -4.06 -3.87
C HIS A 60 -7.23 -4.45 -2.41
N VAL A 61 -6.94 -3.57 -1.45
CA VAL A 61 -7.14 -3.87 -0.02
C VAL A 61 -8.42 -3.24 0.52
N PHE A 62 -8.69 -1.99 0.14
CA PHE A 62 -9.73 -1.15 0.73
C PHE A 62 -10.76 -0.64 -0.30
N GLY A 63 -10.71 -1.04 -1.57
CA GLY A 63 -11.65 -0.56 -2.59
C GLY A 63 -13.13 -0.86 -2.28
N THR A 64 -13.40 -1.81 -1.39
CA THR A 64 -14.74 -2.15 -0.88
C THR A 64 -15.07 -1.57 0.50
N LEU A 65 -14.12 -0.88 1.14
CA LEU A 65 -14.32 -0.34 2.49
C LEU A 65 -15.36 0.79 2.45
N GLN A 66 -16.29 0.77 3.41
CA GLN A 66 -17.31 1.81 3.49
C GLN A 66 -16.69 3.17 3.81
N GLY A 67 -17.06 4.20 3.05
CA GLY A 67 -16.68 5.59 3.32
C GLY A 67 -15.42 6.08 2.58
N VAL A 68 -14.71 5.19 1.88
CA VAL A 68 -13.59 5.56 1.01
C VAL A 68 -14.06 5.81 -0.42
N ARG A 69 -13.26 6.54 -1.21
CA ARG A 69 -13.42 6.62 -2.68
C ARG A 69 -12.97 5.33 -3.36
N GLY A 70 -13.77 4.28 -3.21
CA GLY A 70 -13.53 2.94 -3.76
C GLY A 70 -14.43 2.61 -4.97
N PHE A 71 -14.74 1.33 -5.14
CA PHE A 71 -15.50 0.82 -6.30
C PHE A 71 -16.93 1.36 -6.41
N ASN A 72 -17.49 1.85 -5.30
CA ASN A 72 -18.81 2.49 -5.25
C ASN A 72 -18.74 4.03 -5.28
N ASP A 73 -17.60 4.63 -5.61
CA ASP A 73 -17.49 6.09 -5.74
C ASP A 73 -18.40 6.60 -6.88
N PRO A 74 -19.43 7.41 -6.58
CA PRO A 74 -20.32 7.96 -7.61
C PRO A 74 -19.61 8.94 -8.55
N ARG A 75 -18.38 9.35 -8.23
CA ARG A 75 -17.55 10.29 -9.01
C ARG A 75 -16.45 9.60 -9.79
N ALA A 76 -16.49 8.27 -9.90
CA ALA A 76 -15.58 7.52 -10.76
C ALA A 76 -15.64 8.04 -12.21
N ILE A 77 -14.47 8.33 -12.77
CA ILE A 77 -14.32 8.88 -14.12
C ILE A 77 -14.69 7.84 -15.18
N ASP A 78 -15.06 8.34 -16.35
CA ASP A 78 -15.26 7.50 -17.54
C ASP A 78 -13.96 7.43 -18.35
N LEU A 79 -13.67 6.23 -18.86
CA LEU A 79 -12.60 5.95 -19.81
C LEU A 79 -13.00 6.41 -21.22
N PRO A 80 -12.07 6.43 -22.21
CA PRO A 80 -12.39 6.80 -23.58
C PRO A 80 -13.53 5.99 -24.21
N ASN A 81 -13.66 4.71 -23.84
CA ASN A 81 -14.74 3.81 -24.28
C ASN A 81 -16.06 3.97 -23.48
N LYS A 82 -16.15 4.98 -22.61
CA LYS A 82 -17.31 5.30 -21.74
C LYS A 82 -17.59 4.31 -20.61
N ASN A 83 -16.73 3.31 -20.41
CA ASN A 83 -16.76 2.51 -19.20
C ASN A 83 -16.27 3.33 -18.00
N LYS A 84 -16.74 2.99 -16.80
CA LYS A 84 -16.12 3.51 -15.57
C LYS A 84 -14.67 3.03 -15.48
N VAL A 85 -13.79 3.82 -14.87
CA VAL A 85 -12.34 3.51 -14.72
C VAL A 85 -12.05 2.14 -14.12
N PHE A 86 -12.98 1.57 -13.35
CA PHE A 86 -12.83 0.21 -12.79
C PHE A 86 -13.08 -0.92 -13.80
N LEU A 87 -13.83 -0.66 -14.88
CA LEU A 87 -14.16 -1.62 -15.93
C LEU A 87 -13.13 -1.51 -17.06
N GLN A 88 -12.15 -2.41 -17.05
CA GLN A 88 -11.02 -2.37 -17.97
C GLN A 88 -11.27 -3.26 -19.19
N THR A 89 -10.93 -2.78 -20.38
CA THR A 89 -11.06 -3.51 -21.65
C THR A 89 -9.67 -3.84 -22.19
N ASN A 90 -9.40 -5.10 -22.53
CA ASN A 90 -8.12 -5.53 -23.10
C ASN A 90 -8.05 -5.28 -24.63
N ALA A 91 -6.89 -5.55 -25.22
CA ALA A 91 -6.67 -5.41 -26.66
C ALA A 91 -7.60 -6.31 -27.52
N GLU A 92 -8.07 -7.41 -26.96
CA GLU A 92 -9.01 -8.36 -27.58
C GLU A 92 -10.47 -7.89 -27.53
N GLY A 93 -10.77 -6.79 -26.81
CA GLY A 93 -12.11 -6.22 -26.67
C GLY A 93 -12.94 -6.80 -25.51
N GLU A 94 -12.35 -7.68 -24.70
CA GLU A 94 -12.97 -8.26 -23.52
C GLU A 94 -12.91 -7.25 -22.37
N THR A 95 -14.04 -7.03 -21.70
CA THR A 95 -14.15 -6.11 -20.57
C THR A 95 -14.32 -6.87 -19.26
N TYR A 96 -13.51 -6.52 -18.26
CA TYR A 96 -13.56 -7.13 -16.95
C TYR A 96 -13.85 -6.09 -15.87
N ALA A 97 -14.71 -6.49 -14.92
CA ALA A 97 -14.96 -5.74 -13.70
C ALA A 97 -14.01 -6.20 -12.58
N PRO A 98 -13.75 -5.34 -11.57
CA PRO A 98 -13.03 -5.78 -10.39
C PRO A 98 -13.72 -7.00 -9.78
N PHE A 99 -12.93 -7.99 -9.37
CA PHE A 99 -13.45 -9.24 -8.84
C PHE A 99 -12.70 -9.65 -7.58
N HIS A 100 -13.40 -10.42 -6.75
CA HIS A 100 -12.88 -10.86 -5.47
C HIS A 100 -11.83 -11.96 -5.66
N LEU A 101 -10.65 -11.73 -5.10
CA LEU A 101 -9.57 -12.70 -4.95
C LEU A 101 -9.71 -13.38 -3.58
N ASP A 102 -10.44 -14.50 -3.55
CA ASP A 102 -10.59 -15.29 -2.32
C ASP A 102 -9.27 -15.95 -1.94
N ILE A 103 -8.65 -15.49 -0.86
CA ILE A 103 -7.31 -15.97 -0.47
C ILE A 103 -7.35 -17.33 0.22
N LYS A 104 -8.53 -17.79 0.66
CA LYS A 104 -8.70 -19.04 1.41
C LYS A 104 -9.00 -20.20 0.48
N GLU A 105 -9.88 -19.98 -0.49
CA GLU A 105 -10.38 -21.01 -1.38
C GLU A 105 -9.63 -21.06 -2.73
N THR A 106 -8.70 -20.13 -2.98
CA THR A 106 -7.92 -20.10 -4.22
C THR A 106 -6.42 -20.07 -3.96
N LYS A 107 -5.65 -20.28 -5.04
CA LYS A 107 -4.19 -20.21 -5.01
C LYS A 107 -3.65 -18.80 -5.21
N VAL A 108 -4.44 -17.74 -5.05
CA VAL A 108 -4.05 -16.38 -5.43
C VAL A 108 -2.73 -15.92 -4.79
N ALA A 109 -2.47 -16.29 -3.53
CA ALA A 109 -1.20 -16.00 -2.86
C ALA A 109 0.03 -16.59 -3.58
N TRP A 110 -0.15 -17.68 -4.32
CA TRP A 110 0.89 -18.38 -5.09
C TRP A 110 0.81 -18.14 -6.59
N MET A 111 -0.16 -17.36 -7.08
CA MET A 111 -0.31 -17.05 -8.51
C MET A 111 0.74 -16.05 -9.02
N GLY A 112 1.56 -15.51 -8.13
CA GLY A 112 2.67 -14.61 -8.44
C GLY A 112 2.26 -13.14 -8.45
N SER A 113 3.21 -12.27 -8.78
CA SER A 113 2.99 -10.82 -8.86
C SER A 113 2.65 -10.39 -10.29
N THR A 114 1.96 -9.26 -10.40
CA THR A 114 1.94 -8.44 -11.62
C THR A 114 3.23 -7.61 -11.73
N PRO A 115 3.55 -7.07 -12.92
CA PRO A 115 4.66 -6.14 -13.13
C PRO A 115 4.49 -4.82 -12.39
N HIS A 116 5.59 -4.22 -11.91
CA HIS A 116 5.57 -2.99 -11.09
C HIS A 116 6.73 -2.03 -11.40
N ASN A 117 7.50 -2.26 -12.48
CA ASN A 117 8.60 -1.37 -12.83
C ASN A 117 8.08 -0.04 -13.42
N TRP A 118 8.99 0.90 -13.64
CA TRP A 118 8.67 2.22 -14.19
C TRP A 118 7.84 2.15 -15.47
N THR A 119 8.30 1.39 -16.47
CA THR A 119 7.57 1.22 -17.75
C THR A 119 6.19 0.63 -17.53
N ASP A 120 6.08 -0.44 -16.74
CA ASP A 120 4.80 -1.11 -16.52
C ASP A 120 3.76 -0.17 -15.89
N GLN A 121 4.22 0.73 -15.02
CA GLN A 121 3.35 1.69 -14.33
C GLN A 121 3.01 2.89 -15.23
N THR A 122 3.97 3.41 -16.01
CA THR A 122 3.72 4.52 -16.94
C THR A 122 2.84 4.11 -18.11
N ASP A 123 3.04 2.90 -18.62
CA ASP A 123 2.32 2.37 -19.78
C ASP A 123 0.90 2.00 -19.39
N ALA A 124 0.69 1.43 -18.20
CA ALA A 124 -0.66 1.19 -17.66
C ALA A 124 -1.44 2.50 -17.41
N ARG A 125 -0.75 3.55 -16.95
CA ARG A 125 -1.34 4.89 -16.78
C ARG A 125 -1.72 5.51 -18.13
N ASN A 126 -1.00 5.21 -19.20
CA ASN A 126 -1.27 5.61 -20.58
C ASN A 126 -1.64 7.10 -20.72
N GLU A 127 -0.70 8.01 -20.46
CA GLU A 127 -0.91 9.48 -20.52
C GLU A 127 -2.02 10.01 -19.59
N GLY A 128 -2.47 9.21 -18.62
CA GLY A 128 -3.58 9.55 -17.73
C GLY A 128 -4.94 9.05 -18.21
N LYS A 129 -4.99 8.19 -19.24
CA LYS A 129 -6.21 7.53 -19.71
C LYS A 129 -6.63 6.38 -18.79
N TYR A 130 -5.69 5.76 -18.06
CA TYR A 130 -5.96 4.65 -17.12
C TYR A 130 -6.71 3.45 -17.75
N ASP A 131 -6.40 3.10 -18.99
CA ASP A 131 -7.15 2.11 -19.79
C ASP A 131 -6.27 0.96 -20.33
N LYS A 132 -5.07 0.76 -19.76
CA LYS A 132 -4.10 -0.26 -20.21
C LYS A 132 -3.69 -1.27 -19.16
N TRP A 133 -4.39 -1.33 -18.04
CA TRP A 133 -4.03 -2.19 -16.91
C TRP A 133 -4.00 -3.68 -17.29
N LEU A 134 -5.03 -4.18 -17.97
CA LEU A 134 -5.13 -5.61 -18.35
C LEU A 134 -4.02 -6.06 -19.30
N ASP A 135 -3.60 -5.19 -20.22
CA ASP A 135 -2.60 -5.51 -21.22
C ASP A 135 -1.18 -5.45 -20.64
N VAL A 136 -0.90 -4.41 -19.84
CA VAL A 136 0.44 -4.10 -19.34
C VAL A 136 0.77 -4.87 -18.06
N LYS A 137 -0.21 -5.10 -17.18
CA LYS A 137 0.01 -5.64 -15.82
C LYS A 137 -0.36 -7.13 -15.73
N LYS A 138 -0.09 -7.90 -16.79
CA LYS A 138 -0.30 -9.36 -16.80
C LYS A 138 0.64 -10.06 -15.81
N PRO A 139 0.17 -11.05 -15.03
CA PRO A 139 1.01 -11.79 -14.08
C PRO A 139 2.30 -12.33 -14.72
N TYR A 140 3.42 -12.27 -13.98
CA TYR A 140 4.70 -12.80 -14.47
C TYR A 140 4.67 -14.31 -14.72
N LYS A 141 3.86 -15.05 -13.94
CA LYS A 141 3.66 -16.48 -14.14
C LYS A 141 2.77 -16.70 -15.36
N THR A 142 3.36 -17.20 -16.45
CA THR A 142 2.68 -17.44 -17.73
C THR A 142 1.44 -18.32 -17.59
N THR A 143 1.45 -19.30 -16.68
CA THR A 143 0.29 -20.16 -16.34
C THR A 143 -0.95 -19.35 -15.94
N TYR A 144 -0.78 -18.16 -15.37
CA TYR A 144 -1.85 -17.29 -14.89
C TYR A 144 -1.98 -15.98 -15.68
N ALA A 145 -1.21 -15.80 -16.75
CA ALA A 145 -1.18 -14.55 -17.52
C ALA A 145 -2.51 -14.21 -18.21
N HIS A 146 -3.38 -15.22 -18.40
CA HIS A 146 -4.73 -15.07 -18.93
C HIS A 146 -5.76 -14.61 -17.88
N ILE A 147 -5.38 -14.62 -16.60
CA ILE A 147 -6.27 -14.21 -15.50
C ILE A 147 -6.03 -12.72 -15.24
N PRO A 148 -7.08 -11.89 -15.17
CA PRO A 148 -6.96 -10.44 -15.02
C PRO A 148 -6.61 -10.02 -13.57
N LEU A 149 -5.57 -10.60 -12.97
CA LEU A 149 -5.22 -10.38 -11.55
C LEU A 149 -5.00 -8.90 -11.19
N THR A 150 -4.62 -8.05 -12.14
CA THR A 150 -4.39 -6.62 -11.91
C THR A 150 -5.63 -5.83 -11.46
N ILE A 151 -6.84 -6.33 -11.71
CA ILE A 151 -8.11 -5.72 -11.25
C ILE A 151 -8.76 -6.55 -10.13
N GLY A 152 -8.08 -7.59 -9.64
CA GLY A 152 -8.57 -8.37 -8.51
C GLY A 152 -8.39 -7.61 -7.19
N TYR A 153 -9.36 -7.75 -6.29
CA TYR A 153 -9.35 -7.13 -4.95
C TYR A 153 -9.64 -8.16 -3.86
N CYS A 154 -9.16 -7.90 -2.65
CA CYS A 154 -9.45 -8.68 -1.46
C CYS A 154 -10.57 -8.01 -0.66
N LYS A 155 -11.38 -8.81 0.02
CA LYS A 155 -12.40 -8.34 0.94
C LYS A 155 -11.91 -8.36 2.39
N ARG A 156 -12.77 -7.89 3.28
CA ARG A 156 -12.58 -7.96 4.74
C ARG A 156 -12.26 -9.37 5.20
N GLU A 157 -12.90 -10.39 4.64
CA GLU A 157 -12.76 -11.78 5.09
C GLU A 157 -11.37 -12.37 4.77
N ASP A 158 -10.72 -11.83 3.74
CA ASP A 158 -9.35 -12.15 3.36
C ASP A 158 -8.34 -11.41 4.25
N PHE A 159 -8.57 -10.12 4.48
CA PHE A 159 -7.67 -9.23 5.21
C PHE A 159 -8.34 -8.58 6.44
N PRO A 160 -8.82 -9.39 7.41
CA PRO A 160 -9.67 -8.90 8.50
C PRO A 160 -8.94 -7.94 9.44
N PHE A 161 -7.64 -8.16 9.64
CA PHE A 161 -6.82 -7.28 10.49
C PHE A 161 -6.72 -5.86 9.91
N TYR A 162 -6.43 -5.74 8.62
CA TYR A 162 -6.26 -4.43 7.96
C TYR A 162 -7.58 -3.66 7.90
N HIS A 163 -8.70 -4.33 7.64
CA HIS A 163 -10.03 -3.72 7.69
C HIS A 163 -10.40 -3.30 9.10
N SER A 164 -10.11 -4.12 10.11
CA SER A 164 -10.33 -3.75 11.53
C SER A 164 -9.49 -2.54 11.95
N LEU A 165 -8.27 -2.41 11.42
CA LEU A 165 -7.42 -1.25 11.68
C LEU A 165 -8.00 0.01 11.04
N ALA A 166 -8.48 -0.09 9.79
CA ALA A 166 -9.10 1.02 9.07
C ALA A 166 -10.43 1.47 9.69
N ASP A 167 -11.19 0.56 10.32
CA ASP A 167 -12.40 0.93 11.06
C ASP A 167 -12.10 1.67 12.36
N ALA A 168 -10.99 1.32 13.02
CA ALA A 168 -10.61 1.85 14.32
C ALA A 168 -9.85 3.19 14.23
N PHE A 169 -9.13 3.41 13.14
CA PHE A 169 -8.21 4.53 12.97
C PHE A 169 -8.43 5.25 11.63
N THR A 170 -7.63 6.29 11.38
CA THR A 170 -7.72 7.08 10.15
C THR A 170 -7.19 6.30 8.95
N VAL A 171 -7.95 6.30 7.87
CA VAL A 171 -7.52 5.86 6.53
C VAL A 171 -7.36 7.07 5.61
N CYS A 172 -6.29 7.09 4.83
CA CYS A 172 -6.02 8.14 3.82
C CYS A 172 -6.27 7.58 2.42
N ASP A 173 -7.47 7.81 1.87
CA ASP A 173 -7.91 7.29 0.56
C ASP A 173 -7.42 8.11 -0.65
N GLN A 174 -6.61 9.14 -0.40
CA GLN A 174 -5.88 9.93 -1.40
C GLN A 174 -4.38 10.01 -1.08
N ASN A 175 -3.82 8.88 -0.64
CA ASN A 175 -2.38 8.73 -0.44
C ASN A 175 -1.77 7.98 -1.63
N PHE A 176 -0.86 8.63 -2.35
CA PHE A 176 -0.24 8.09 -3.55
C PHE A 176 1.24 7.80 -3.33
N CYS A 177 1.78 6.85 -4.10
CA CYS A 177 3.22 6.65 -4.18
C CYS A 177 3.91 7.96 -4.64
N SER A 178 5.12 8.22 -4.14
CA SER A 178 5.85 9.44 -4.48
C SER A 178 6.33 9.43 -5.94
N VAL A 179 6.54 8.24 -6.52
CA VAL A 179 6.90 8.06 -7.93
C VAL A 179 6.22 6.82 -8.51
N ILE A 180 5.71 6.94 -9.73
CA ILE A 180 5.09 5.88 -10.52
C ILE A 180 6.21 4.93 -11.03
N ALA A 181 6.73 4.10 -10.14
CA ALA A 181 7.84 3.19 -10.38
C ALA A 181 7.84 2.02 -9.38
N GLY A 182 8.91 1.22 -9.40
CA GLY A 182 9.07 0.07 -8.53
C GLY A 182 9.41 0.40 -7.07
N THR A 183 9.76 -0.64 -6.32
CA THR A 183 10.15 -0.65 -4.91
C THR A 183 11.26 0.34 -4.57
N HIS A 184 12.43 0.25 -5.20
CA HIS A 184 13.61 1.03 -4.82
C HIS A 184 13.40 2.53 -4.97
N PRO A 185 12.87 3.05 -6.10
CA PRO A 185 12.54 4.47 -6.24
C PRO A 185 11.64 5.00 -5.12
N ASN A 186 10.61 4.25 -4.73
CA ASN A 186 9.70 4.66 -3.66
C ASN A 186 10.35 4.54 -2.27
N ARG A 187 11.22 3.55 -2.04
CA ARG A 187 12.05 3.49 -0.82
C ARG A 187 13.06 4.63 -0.73
N TYR A 188 13.56 5.14 -1.85
CA TYR A 188 14.40 6.35 -1.85
C TYR A 188 13.62 7.58 -1.37
N TYR A 189 12.39 7.77 -1.86
CA TYR A 189 11.51 8.82 -1.34
C TYR A 189 11.20 8.64 0.13
N TRP A 190 10.91 7.42 0.56
CA TRP A 190 10.65 7.12 1.96
C TRP A 190 11.83 7.49 2.88
N MET A 191 13.04 7.13 2.47
CA MET A 191 14.24 7.33 3.29
C MET A 191 14.82 8.73 3.15
N THR A 192 14.58 9.44 2.05
CA THR A 192 15.35 10.66 1.71
C THR A 192 14.49 11.84 1.23
N GLY A 193 13.20 11.64 0.97
CA GLY A 193 12.29 12.63 0.41
C GLY A 193 12.48 12.89 -1.09
N THR A 194 13.38 12.17 -1.78
CA THR A 194 13.69 12.34 -3.20
C THR A 194 14.19 11.03 -3.82
N ASN A 195 14.17 10.91 -5.15
CA ASN A 195 14.86 9.86 -5.89
C ASN A 195 16.00 10.39 -6.77
N ARG A 196 16.49 11.59 -6.48
CA ARG A 196 17.58 12.27 -7.18
C ARG A 196 18.42 13.08 -6.20
N GLU A 197 19.71 13.22 -6.50
CA GLU A 197 20.66 13.98 -5.67
C GLU A 197 20.32 15.47 -5.58
N LYS A 198 19.90 16.07 -6.69
CA LYS A 198 19.57 17.51 -6.80
C LYS A 198 18.18 17.67 -7.36
N ASN A 199 17.43 18.65 -6.85
CA ASN A 199 16.10 18.98 -7.36
C ASN A 199 16.17 19.87 -8.61
N THR A 200 16.84 19.37 -9.67
CA THR A 200 16.91 20.02 -10.98
C THR A 200 16.58 19.02 -12.09
N PRO A 201 16.12 19.48 -13.28
CA PRO A 201 15.78 18.61 -14.40
C PRO A 201 16.95 17.76 -14.92
N GLU A 202 18.18 18.24 -14.79
CA GLU A 202 19.40 17.60 -15.30
C GLU A 202 19.88 16.47 -14.37
N ALA A 203 19.46 16.48 -13.11
CA ALA A 203 19.81 15.43 -12.15
C ALA A 203 19.12 14.12 -12.53
N LEU A 204 19.91 13.04 -12.54
CA LEU A 204 19.41 11.71 -12.84
C LEU A 204 18.34 11.30 -11.80
N ALA A 205 17.16 10.94 -12.30
CA ALA A 205 16.10 10.36 -11.49
C ALA A 205 16.25 8.85 -11.43
N HIS A 206 16.40 8.30 -10.23
CA HIS A 206 16.46 6.86 -10.02
C HIS A 206 15.05 6.29 -10.02
N VAL A 207 14.61 5.80 -11.18
CA VAL A 207 13.25 5.26 -11.42
C VAL A 207 13.22 3.75 -11.63
N TRP A 208 14.39 3.10 -11.64
CA TRP A 208 14.50 1.66 -11.81
C TRP A 208 14.86 0.96 -10.51
N ASN A 209 14.37 -0.27 -10.35
CA ASN A 209 14.85 -1.15 -9.31
C ASN A 209 16.30 -1.53 -9.59
N ILE A 210 17.14 -1.52 -8.56
CA ILE A 210 18.51 -2.00 -8.66
C ILE A 210 18.54 -3.51 -8.45
N SER A 211 19.37 -4.21 -9.23
CA SER A 211 19.59 -5.65 -9.11
C SER A 211 20.95 -5.99 -8.50
N ASN A 212 21.84 -5.01 -8.37
CA ASN A 212 23.14 -5.14 -7.73
C ASN A 212 23.12 -4.43 -6.37
N TYR A 213 23.24 -5.22 -5.31
CA TYR A 213 23.15 -4.78 -3.92
C TYR A 213 24.53 -4.55 -3.27
N ASP A 214 25.62 -4.70 -4.01
CA ASP A 214 26.99 -4.73 -3.47
C ASP A 214 27.55 -3.33 -3.16
N LYS A 215 26.92 -2.27 -3.67
CA LYS A 215 27.38 -0.89 -3.47
C LYS A 215 26.24 0.05 -3.09
N PRO A 216 26.47 0.99 -2.16
CA PRO A 216 25.52 2.06 -1.91
C PRO A 216 25.29 2.84 -3.20
N THR A 217 24.02 3.03 -3.56
CA THR A 217 23.60 3.61 -4.84
C THR A 217 23.27 5.10 -4.75
N LEU A 218 23.24 5.66 -3.53
CA LEU A 218 22.87 7.05 -3.28
C LEU A 218 23.98 7.74 -2.49
N ASN A 219 24.29 8.97 -2.87
CA ASN A 219 25.32 9.82 -2.28
C ASN A 219 24.73 11.05 -1.55
N TRP A 220 23.42 11.09 -1.35
CA TRP A 220 22.72 12.17 -0.64
C TRP A 220 22.18 11.71 0.71
N LYS A 221 21.95 12.71 1.56
CA LYS A 221 21.58 12.52 2.96
C LYS A 221 20.18 11.94 3.14
N THR A 222 20.08 10.93 3.97
CA THR A 222 18.85 10.25 4.37
C THR A 222 18.21 10.90 5.60
N PHE A 223 16.94 10.59 5.86
CA PHE A 223 16.20 11.02 7.04
C PHE A 223 16.79 10.44 8.33
N PRO A 224 17.15 9.13 8.41
CA PRO A 224 17.87 8.59 9.57
C PRO A 224 19.18 9.32 9.90
N GLU A 225 20.01 9.65 8.91
CA GLU A 225 21.25 10.43 9.16
C GLU A 225 20.96 11.82 9.72
N ARG A 226 19.85 12.44 9.32
CA ARG A 226 19.41 13.72 9.91
C ARG A 226 18.97 13.56 11.37
N LEU A 227 18.30 12.46 11.71
CA LEU A 227 17.94 12.15 13.09
C LEU A 227 19.20 11.92 13.94
N GLU A 228 20.14 11.14 13.43
CA GLU A 228 21.41 10.83 14.10
C GLU A 228 22.20 12.09 14.45
N GLU A 229 22.35 13.02 13.51
CA GLU A 229 23.07 14.29 13.74
C GLU A 229 22.39 15.21 14.76
N GLN A 230 21.08 15.09 14.93
CA GLN A 230 20.35 15.82 15.96
C GLN A 230 20.31 15.06 17.30
N GLY A 231 21.00 13.92 17.41
CA GLY A 231 20.99 13.08 18.60
C GLY A 231 19.64 12.43 18.89
N LEU A 232 18.76 12.30 17.88
CA LEU A 232 17.44 11.70 18.01
C LEU A 232 17.53 10.19 17.79
N SER A 233 17.01 9.40 18.74
CA SER A 233 17.04 7.94 18.63
C SER A 233 16.18 7.44 17.48
N TRP A 234 16.73 6.58 16.63
CA TRP A 234 16.01 5.92 15.55
C TRP A 234 16.47 4.46 15.42
N LYS A 235 15.61 3.62 14.84
CA LYS A 235 15.89 2.21 14.58
C LYS A 235 15.18 1.77 13.29
N ILE A 236 15.81 0.86 12.56
CA ILE A 236 15.19 0.16 11.43
C ILE A 236 15.04 -1.30 11.81
N TYR A 237 13.82 -1.82 11.66
CA TYR A 237 13.49 -3.22 11.83
C TYR A 237 13.09 -3.76 10.47
N GLN A 238 13.89 -4.66 9.92
CA GLN A 238 13.63 -5.30 8.64
C GLN A 238 13.88 -6.80 8.79
N ASN A 239 12.91 -7.61 8.38
CA ASN A 239 13.14 -9.03 8.19
C ASN A 239 13.93 -9.17 6.88
N GLU A 240 15.05 -9.88 6.92
CA GLU A 240 16.00 -10.04 5.80
C GLU A 240 16.67 -8.73 5.34
N LEU A 241 17.99 -8.65 5.50
CA LEU A 241 18.78 -7.70 4.73
C LEU A 241 18.99 -8.33 3.36
N THR A 242 18.23 -7.89 2.34
CA THR A 242 18.46 -8.22 0.92
C THR A 242 19.88 -7.86 0.43
N MET A 243 20.67 -7.19 1.28
CA MET A 243 22.09 -6.99 1.12
C MET A 243 22.89 -8.21 1.59
N GLY A 244 23.24 -9.07 0.63
CA GLY A 244 24.50 -9.82 0.66
C GLY A 244 24.71 -10.79 1.82
N PHE A 245 23.74 -11.64 2.15
CA PHE A 245 24.07 -12.86 2.88
C PHE A 245 24.23 -14.01 1.89
N GLY A 246 25.44 -14.58 1.85
CA GLY A 246 25.87 -15.67 0.96
C GLY A 246 25.17 -17.01 1.22
N LEU A 247 23.90 -17.00 1.65
CA LEU A 247 23.03 -18.16 1.72
C LEU A 247 22.34 -18.33 0.36
N ASN A 248 22.64 -19.44 -0.30
CA ASN A 248 22.10 -19.80 -1.61
C ASN A 248 21.35 -21.13 -1.53
N GLY A 249 20.48 -21.41 -2.50
CA GLY A 249 19.71 -22.67 -2.57
C GLY A 249 18.69 -22.78 -1.44
N ASP A 250 18.54 -23.98 -0.87
CA ASP A 250 17.53 -24.27 0.16
C ASP A 250 17.65 -23.37 1.40
N ALA A 251 18.87 -22.94 1.74
CA ALA A 251 19.14 -22.02 2.86
C ALA A 251 18.62 -20.59 2.62
N GLY A 252 18.36 -20.21 1.37
CA GLY A 252 17.72 -18.93 1.05
C GLY A 252 16.26 -18.87 1.50
N SER A 253 15.56 -20.01 1.51
CA SER A 253 14.17 -20.10 1.98
C SER A 253 14.00 -19.88 3.48
N TRP A 254 15.10 -19.94 4.24
CA TRP A 254 15.08 -19.70 5.69
C TRP A 254 15.03 -18.22 6.04
N LEU A 255 15.26 -17.35 5.06
CA LEU A 255 15.19 -15.92 5.22
C LEU A 255 13.73 -15.43 5.05
N GLY A 256 12.90 -16.08 4.20
CA GLY A 256 11.48 -15.75 4.03
C GLY A 256 10.90 -16.14 2.67
#